data_AF-A0AAN5CWP5-F1
#
_entry.id   AF-A0AAN5CWP5-F1
#
_cell.length_a   1.000
_cell.length_b   1.000
_cell.length_c   1.000
_cell.angle_alpha   90.00
_cell.angle_beta   90.00
_cell.angle_gamma   90.00
#
_symmetry.space_group_name_H-M   'P 1'
#
loop_
_entity.id
_entity.type
_entity.pdbx_description
1 polymer ?
#
loop_
_entity_poly.entity_id
_entity_poly.type
_entity_poly.pdbx_seq_one_letter_code
_entity_poly.pdbx_strand_id
1 'polypeptide(L)'
;VALVEFHKSRLYDEFDFATGIVYVPLYCSEGCRIYASVPDASANIARNIFVDAFQDGQISLYEISDLSDGDLKGYYIIQVGNAQVNMINTNSGQTTAPIAVWIVRNDAENIQDGVVYEASKLSIKPNAIFLVTMMSADPFTLRTKTEGPLLWVTTLSGFDAITNIDDRYAYVYEHVDNPTASNIELNVHCPLLTTYFDEVDFMKTTTSITSNVGISKFQKS
;
A
#
# COMPACT_ATOMS: atom_id res chain seq x y z
N VAL A 1 -4.08 -0.54 19.23
CA VAL A 1 -4.69 0.03 18.03
C VAL A 1 -3.67 0.96 17.42
N ALA A 2 -3.19 0.61 16.24
CA ALA A 2 -2.23 1.35 15.46
C ALA A 2 -2.83 1.82 14.11
N LEU A 3 -4.12 1.58 13.90
CA LEU A 3 -4.95 2.11 12.82
C LEU A 3 -4.56 3.54 12.39
N VAL A 4 -4.26 3.67 11.10
CA VAL A 4 -4.12 4.95 10.40
C VAL A 4 -5.34 5.15 9.51
N GLU A 5 -6.06 6.26 9.70
CA GLU A 5 -7.23 6.62 8.90
C GLU A 5 -6.90 7.76 7.95
N PHE A 6 -7.21 7.55 6.67
CA PHE A 6 -7.31 8.59 5.65
C PHE A 6 -8.79 8.79 5.31
N HIS A 7 -9.13 9.83 4.55
CA HIS A 7 -10.53 10.13 4.24
C HIS A 7 -11.25 8.98 3.52
N LYS A 8 -10.56 8.26 2.63
CA LYS A 8 -11.12 7.17 1.80
C LYS A 8 -10.41 5.82 1.95
N SER A 9 -9.43 5.72 2.84
CA SER A 9 -8.84 4.44 3.20
C SER A 9 -8.48 4.29 4.68
N ARG A 10 -8.30 3.04 5.10
CA ARG A 10 -7.85 2.67 6.44
C ARG A 10 -6.70 1.68 6.32
N LEU A 11 -5.64 1.91 7.08
CA LEU A 11 -4.48 1.05 7.15
C LEU A 11 -4.38 0.45 8.56
N TYR A 12 -4.27 -0.87 8.60
CA TYR A 12 -4.14 -1.68 9.81
C TYR A 12 -2.81 -2.43 9.78
N ASP A 13 -2.25 -2.67 10.96
CA ASP A 13 -1.00 -3.43 11.13
C ASP A 13 -1.16 -4.60 12.11
N GLU A 14 -0.06 -5.28 12.43
CA GLU A 14 -0.04 -6.44 13.31
C GLU A 14 -0.57 -6.16 14.73
N PHE A 15 -0.50 -4.92 15.22
CA PHE A 15 -0.98 -4.54 16.56
C PHE A 15 -2.50 -4.43 16.61
N ASP A 16 -3.16 -4.14 15.49
CA ASP A 16 -4.62 -4.13 15.42
C ASP A 16 -5.19 -5.55 15.54
N PHE A 17 -4.53 -6.54 14.93
CA PHE A 17 -4.95 -7.95 14.97
C PHE A 17 -4.65 -8.66 16.29
N ALA A 18 -3.86 -8.06 17.18
CA ALA A 18 -3.60 -8.57 18.53
C ALA A 18 -4.83 -8.51 19.45
N THR A 19 -5.89 -7.79 19.04
CA THR A 19 -7.15 -7.68 19.78
C THR A 19 -8.13 -8.84 19.50
N GLY A 20 -7.81 -9.70 18.53
CA GLY A 20 -8.63 -10.82 18.11
C GLY A 20 -9.67 -10.46 17.03
N ILE A 21 -10.37 -9.33 17.15
CA ILE A 21 -11.36 -8.89 16.15
C ILE A 21 -11.18 -7.41 15.86
N VAL A 22 -10.93 -7.09 14.58
CA VAL A 22 -10.96 -5.72 14.06
C VAL A 22 -12.30 -5.49 13.38
N TYR A 23 -13.07 -4.54 13.90
CA TYR A 23 -14.40 -4.20 13.40
C TYR A 23 -14.34 -3.02 12.44
N VAL A 24 -14.89 -3.17 11.23
CA VAL A 24 -14.92 -2.11 10.20
C VAL A 24 -16.37 -1.77 9.81
N PRO A 25 -17.16 -1.16 10.72
CA PRO A 25 -18.58 -0.91 10.50
C PRO A 25 -18.81 0.17 9.44
N LEU A 26 -19.78 -0.07 8.57
CA LEU A 26 -20.35 0.87 7.59
C LEU A 26 -19.36 1.42 6.56
N TYR A 27 -18.06 1.16 6.72
CA TYR A 27 -17.01 1.79 5.93
C TYR A 27 -17.03 1.33 4.48
N CYS A 28 -17.33 0.05 4.26
CA CYS A 28 -17.43 -0.56 2.94
C CYS A 28 -18.86 -0.57 2.38
N SER A 29 -19.73 0.34 2.84
CA SER A 29 -21.07 0.48 2.25
C SER A 29 -21.02 0.84 0.76
N GLU A 30 -20.04 1.64 0.35
CA GLU A 30 -19.76 1.97 -1.06
C GLU A 30 -18.98 0.87 -1.80
N GLY A 31 -18.73 -0.27 -1.13
CA GLY A 31 -17.77 -1.28 -1.53
C GLY A 31 -16.32 -0.85 -1.28
N CYS A 32 -15.43 -1.83 -1.23
CA CYS A 32 -14.01 -1.61 -0.95
C CYS A 32 -13.10 -2.57 -1.74
N ARG A 33 -11.84 -2.17 -1.88
CA ARG A 33 -10.70 -3.05 -2.19
C ARG A 33 -9.88 -3.27 -0.92
N ILE A 34 -9.59 -4.52 -0.59
CA ILE A 34 -8.72 -4.89 0.52
C ILE A 34 -7.41 -5.43 -0.04
N TYR A 35 -6.32 -4.75 0.27
CA TYR A 35 -4.96 -5.18 -0.02
C TYR A 35 -4.33 -5.71 1.26
N ALA A 36 -3.52 -6.77 1.16
CA ALA A 36 -2.78 -7.31 2.30
C ALA A 36 -1.32 -7.58 1.91
N SER A 37 -0.37 -7.06 2.68
CA SER A 37 1.04 -7.44 2.59
C SER A 37 1.39 -8.38 3.74
N VAL A 38 1.91 -9.55 3.39
CA VAL A 38 2.26 -10.63 4.31
C VAL A 38 3.64 -11.16 3.89
N PRO A 39 4.68 -10.91 4.69
CA PRO A 39 5.99 -11.52 4.48
C PRO A 39 5.90 -13.05 4.59
N ASP A 40 6.76 -13.79 3.88
CA ASP A 40 6.75 -15.25 3.87
C ASP A 40 6.85 -15.85 5.28
N ALA A 41 7.60 -15.20 6.18
CA ALA A 41 7.73 -15.59 7.58
C ALA A 41 6.41 -15.49 8.37
N SER A 42 5.51 -14.60 7.96
CA SER A 42 4.19 -14.37 8.58
C SER A 42 3.09 -15.26 8.00
N ALA A 43 3.36 -16.01 6.93
CA ALA A 43 2.34 -16.75 6.17
C ALA A 43 1.46 -17.67 7.03
N ASN A 44 2.07 -18.41 7.97
CA ASN A 44 1.32 -19.33 8.85
C ASN A 44 0.36 -18.61 9.79
N ILE A 45 0.75 -17.42 10.28
CA ILE A 45 -0.09 -16.59 11.14
C ILE A 45 -1.21 -15.95 10.32
N ALA A 46 -0.87 -15.40 9.14
CA ALA A 46 -1.82 -14.70 8.27
C ALA A 46 -2.91 -15.62 7.69
N ARG A 47 -2.65 -16.92 7.51
CA ARG A 47 -3.68 -17.91 7.12
C ARG A 47 -4.80 -18.06 8.15
N ASN A 48 -4.55 -17.69 9.40
CA ASN A 48 -5.53 -17.75 10.49
C ASN A 48 -6.08 -16.36 10.84
N ILE A 49 -5.85 -15.35 10.00
CA ILE A 49 -6.50 -14.03 10.12
C ILE A 49 -7.38 -13.87 8.90
N PHE A 50 -8.68 -13.70 9.12
CA PHE A 50 -9.68 -13.75 8.06
C PHE A 50 -10.41 -12.44 7.94
N VAL A 51 -10.60 -11.97 6.72
CA VAL A 51 -11.67 -11.02 6.40
C VAL A 51 -12.97 -11.81 6.32
N ASP A 52 -13.91 -11.49 7.18
CA ASP A 52 -15.26 -12.05 7.24
C ASP A 52 -16.24 -10.94 6.85
N ALA A 53 -16.83 -11.08 5.67
CA ALA A 53 -17.72 -10.11 5.09
C ALA A 53 -19.09 -10.76 4.90
N PHE A 54 -20.14 -10.17 5.50
CA PHE A 54 -21.45 -10.84 5.68
C PHE A 54 -22.03 -11.44 4.39
N GLN A 55 -21.83 -10.79 3.23
CA GLN A 55 -22.36 -11.24 1.94
C GLN A 55 -21.34 -11.93 1.03
N ASP A 56 -20.05 -11.77 1.29
CA ASP A 56 -18.97 -12.19 0.37
C ASP A 56 -18.16 -13.40 0.89
N GLY A 57 -18.51 -13.88 2.09
CA GLY A 57 -17.88 -15.04 2.72
C GLY A 57 -16.61 -14.66 3.50
N GLN A 58 -15.73 -15.65 3.64
CA GLN A 58 -14.50 -15.52 4.42
C GLN A 58 -13.28 -15.80 3.55
N ILE A 59 -12.25 -14.97 3.66
CA ILE A 59 -10.96 -15.13 2.98
C ILE A 59 -9.82 -14.78 3.94
N SER A 60 -8.72 -15.54 3.94
CA SER A 60 -7.57 -15.25 4.80
C SER A 60 -6.72 -14.10 4.28
N LEU A 61 -6.03 -13.37 5.16
CA LEU A 61 -5.09 -12.32 4.75
C LEU A 61 -3.94 -12.87 3.90
N TYR A 62 -3.54 -14.12 4.15
CA TYR A 62 -2.58 -14.81 3.30
C TYR A 62 -3.10 -14.96 1.87
N GLU A 63 -4.32 -15.45 1.69
CA GLU A 63 -4.93 -15.60 0.35
C GLU A 63 -5.07 -14.25 -0.35
N ILE A 64 -5.49 -13.19 0.35
CA ILE A 64 -5.53 -11.83 -0.21
C ILE A 64 -4.13 -11.38 -0.66
N SER A 65 -3.10 -11.65 0.14
CA SER A 65 -1.72 -11.23 -0.17
C SER A 65 -1.11 -11.94 -1.38
N ASP A 66 -1.62 -13.14 -1.70
CA ASP A 66 -1.20 -13.97 -2.82
C ASP A 66 -1.97 -13.64 -4.12
N LEU A 67 -3.03 -12.83 -4.04
CA LEU A 67 -3.69 -12.29 -5.23
C LEU A 67 -2.71 -11.38 -6.00
N SER A 68 -2.65 -11.57 -7.31
CA SER A 68 -1.79 -10.79 -8.21
C SER A 68 -2.44 -10.60 -9.57
N ASP A 69 -2.18 -9.45 -10.20
CA ASP A 69 -2.47 -9.22 -11.61
C ASP A 69 -1.16 -8.90 -12.35
N GLY A 70 -0.51 -9.95 -12.86
CA GLY A 70 0.86 -9.86 -13.35
C GLY A 70 1.83 -9.46 -12.25
N ASP A 71 2.52 -8.33 -12.43
CA ASP A 71 3.45 -7.76 -11.44
C ASP A 71 2.76 -6.92 -10.36
N LEU A 72 1.45 -6.66 -10.53
CA LEU A 72 0.66 -5.85 -9.60
C LEU A 72 0.15 -6.68 -8.43
N LYS A 73 0.03 -6.02 -7.28
CA LYS A 73 -0.61 -6.56 -6.10
C LYS A 73 -2.12 -6.63 -6.34
N GLY A 74 -2.68 -7.83 -6.20
CA GLY A 74 -4.13 -8.03 -6.26
C GLY A 74 -4.82 -7.55 -4.99
N TYR A 75 -6.14 -7.55 -5.04
CA TYR A 75 -7.00 -7.13 -3.93
C TYR A 75 -8.26 -7.99 -3.87
N TYR A 76 -8.82 -8.10 -2.67
CA TYR A 76 -10.13 -8.68 -2.46
C TYR A 76 -11.20 -7.59 -2.53
N ILE A 77 -12.31 -7.89 -3.21
CA ILE A 77 -13.40 -6.92 -3.41
C ILE A 77 -14.51 -7.20 -2.39
N ILE A 78 -14.87 -6.16 -1.65
CA ILE A 78 -16.10 -6.10 -0.86
C ILE A 78 -17.16 -5.41 -1.71
N GLN A 79 -18.30 -6.07 -1.91
CA GLN A 79 -19.36 -5.53 -2.76
C GLN A 79 -20.10 -4.35 -2.10
N VAL A 80 -20.68 -3.48 -2.93
CA VAL A 80 -21.53 -2.37 -2.48
C VAL A 80 -22.68 -2.91 -1.63
N GLY A 81 -22.97 -2.25 -0.52
CA GLY A 81 -24.00 -2.64 0.44
C GLY A 81 -23.50 -3.59 1.53
N ASN A 82 -22.28 -4.12 1.44
CA ASN A 82 -21.68 -4.93 2.49
C ASN A 82 -21.06 -4.04 3.57
N ALA A 83 -21.92 -3.62 4.49
CA ALA A 83 -21.59 -2.68 5.57
C ALA A 83 -20.93 -3.32 6.80
N GLN A 84 -20.78 -4.65 6.83
CA GLN A 84 -20.26 -5.40 7.96
C GLN A 84 -19.06 -6.23 7.53
N VAL A 85 -17.87 -5.63 7.68
CA VAL A 85 -16.60 -6.29 7.45
C VAL A 85 -15.88 -6.42 8.78
N ASN A 86 -15.53 -7.66 9.12
CA ASN A 86 -14.74 -8.00 10.30
C ASN A 86 -13.42 -8.59 9.84
N MET A 87 -12.35 -8.36 10.61
CA MET A 87 -11.13 -9.14 10.47
C MET A 87 -10.86 -9.90 11.76
N ILE A 88 -10.82 -11.23 11.67
CA ILE A 88 -10.84 -12.12 12.82
C ILE A 88 -9.53 -12.90 12.87
N ASN A 89 -8.76 -12.70 13.93
CA ASN A 89 -7.56 -13.47 14.24
C ASN A 89 -7.92 -14.69 15.09
N THR A 90 -7.81 -15.88 14.50
CA THR A 90 -8.10 -17.16 15.16
C THR A 90 -6.85 -17.90 15.63
N ASN A 91 -5.67 -17.30 15.51
CA ASN A 91 -4.44 -17.88 16.06
C ASN A 91 -4.57 -18.08 17.58
N SER A 92 -3.94 -19.13 18.10
CA SER A 92 -3.89 -19.38 19.54
C SER A 92 -3.29 -18.17 20.26
N GLY A 93 -3.99 -17.69 21.29
CA GLY A 93 -3.59 -16.50 22.05
C GLY A 93 -3.62 -15.19 21.24
N GLN A 94 -4.33 -15.14 20.10
CA GLN A 94 -4.40 -13.97 19.22
C GLN A 94 -3.00 -13.50 18.78
N THR A 95 -2.08 -14.47 18.62
CA THR A 95 -0.73 -14.19 18.16
C THR A 95 -0.74 -13.55 16.77
N THR A 96 0.22 -12.65 16.55
CA THR A 96 0.35 -11.85 15.33
C THR A 96 1.78 -11.94 14.80
N ALA A 97 1.99 -11.43 13.60
CA ALA A 97 3.27 -11.31 12.93
C ALA A 97 3.20 -10.07 12.02
N PRO A 98 4.34 -9.55 11.51
CA PRO A 98 4.33 -8.41 10.59
C PRO A 98 3.35 -8.63 9.44
N ILE A 99 2.30 -7.81 9.39
CA ILE A 99 1.19 -7.86 8.43
C ILE A 99 0.69 -6.42 8.27
N ALA A 100 0.42 -6.01 7.04
CA ALA A 100 -0.26 -4.75 6.76
C ALA A 100 -1.53 -5.01 5.94
N VAL A 101 -2.64 -4.38 6.32
CA VAL A 101 -3.90 -4.45 5.59
C VAL A 101 -4.39 -3.07 5.27
N TRP A 102 -4.65 -2.80 4.00
CA TRP A 102 -5.10 -1.51 3.52
C TRP A 102 -6.47 -1.66 2.85
N ILE A 103 -7.47 -0.99 3.41
CA ILE A 103 -8.85 -1.02 2.94
C ILE A 103 -9.15 0.32 2.28
N VAL A 104 -9.44 0.30 0.97
CA VAL A 104 -9.73 1.49 0.16
C VAL A 104 -11.17 1.44 -0.31
N ARG A 105 -11.93 2.51 -0.10
CA ARG A 105 -13.32 2.57 -0.59
C ARG A 105 -13.34 2.69 -2.12
N ASN A 106 -14.39 2.17 -2.75
CA ASN A 106 -14.52 2.26 -4.21
C ASN A 106 -14.81 3.68 -4.72
N ASP A 107 -15.22 4.60 -3.85
CA ASP A 107 -15.40 6.03 -4.14
C ASP A 107 -14.15 6.88 -3.83
N ALA A 108 -13.00 6.23 -3.63
CA ALA A 108 -11.71 6.90 -3.48
C ALA A 108 -11.24 7.56 -4.78
N GLU A 109 -10.51 8.66 -4.65
CA GLU A 109 -9.80 9.27 -5.78
C GLU A 109 -8.75 8.30 -6.33
N ASN A 110 -8.51 8.36 -7.64
CA ASN A 110 -7.52 7.55 -8.34
C ASN A 110 -7.67 6.02 -8.20
N ILE A 111 -8.80 5.50 -7.71
CA ILE A 111 -9.04 4.05 -7.54
C ILE A 111 -8.89 3.25 -8.85
N GLN A 112 -9.12 3.88 -10.00
CA GLN A 112 -8.99 3.24 -11.32
C GLN A 112 -7.60 3.39 -11.93
N ASP A 113 -6.87 4.45 -11.57
CA ASP A 113 -5.60 4.83 -12.20
C ASP A 113 -4.39 4.44 -11.34
N GLY A 114 -4.58 4.34 -10.02
CA GLY A 114 -3.56 3.96 -9.06
C GLY A 114 -3.25 2.48 -9.14
N VAL A 115 -1.97 2.15 -9.32
CA VAL A 115 -1.49 0.77 -9.29
C VAL A 115 -0.77 0.48 -7.99
N VAL A 116 -0.93 -0.75 -7.49
CA VAL A 116 -0.33 -1.18 -6.22
C VAL A 116 0.68 -2.29 -6.48
N TYR A 117 1.85 -2.18 -5.88
CA TYR A 117 2.89 -3.20 -5.94
C TYR A 117 3.26 -3.66 -4.53
N GLU A 118 3.68 -4.92 -4.43
CA GLU A 118 4.38 -5.41 -3.24
C GLU A 118 5.85 -4.99 -3.31
N ALA A 119 6.37 -4.34 -2.27
CA ALA A 119 7.74 -3.82 -2.28
C ALA A 119 8.80 -4.92 -2.43
N SER A 120 8.54 -6.15 -1.98
CA SER A 120 9.47 -7.27 -2.16
C SER A 120 9.59 -7.77 -3.60
N LYS A 121 8.62 -7.42 -4.46
CA LYS A 121 8.52 -7.86 -5.86
C LYS A 121 8.65 -6.69 -6.85
N LEU A 122 8.88 -5.47 -6.36
CA LEU A 122 8.84 -4.25 -7.17
C LEU A 122 10.00 -4.19 -8.17
N SER A 123 9.62 -4.15 -9.45
CA SER A 123 10.54 -3.83 -10.55
C SER A 123 9.77 -3.12 -11.66
N ILE A 124 9.66 -1.79 -11.59
CA ILE A 124 8.90 -1.02 -12.57
C ILE A 124 9.81 -0.57 -13.72
N LYS A 125 9.36 -0.87 -14.95
CA LYS A 125 10.04 -0.46 -16.18
C LYS A 125 9.85 1.03 -16.48
N PRO A 126 10.78 1.67 -17.22
CA PRO A 126 10.90 3.12 -17.26
C PRO A 126 9.76 3.96 -17.88
N ASN A 127 8.70 3.33 -18.41
CA ASN A 127 7.74 3.95 -19.34
C ASN A 127 6.27 3.78 -18.90
N ALA A 128 6.01 3.50 -17.62
CA ALA A 128 4.69 3.02 -17.17
C ALA A 128 4.27 3.61 -15.81
N ILE A 129 4.73 4.83 -15.47
CA ILE A 129 4.64 5.30 -14.09
C ILE A 129 3.91 6.63 -14.01
N PHE A 130 2.64 6.59 -13.61
CA PHE A 130 1.86 7.80 -13.28
C PHE A 130 1.61 7.87 -11.78
N LEU A 131 0.89 6.89 -11.23
CA LEU A 131 0.55 6.85 -9.80
C LEU A 131 0.77 5.45 -9.24
N VAL A 132 1.80 5.30 -8.41
CA VAL A 132 2.23 4.00 -7.90
C VAL A 132 2.21 4.01 -6.39
N THR A 133 1.46 3.09 -5.80
CA THR A 133 1.54 2.76 -4.38
C THR A 133 2.37 1.50 -4.19
N MET A 134 3.37 1.58 -3.33
CA MET A 134 4.13 0.44 -2.84
C MET A 134 3.62 0.09 -1.46
N MET A 135 3.34 -1.19 -1.26
CA MET A 135 2.88 -1.73 0.01
C MET A 135 3.89 -2.75 0.53
N SER A 136 4.18 -2.71 1.83
CA SER A 136 4.95 -3.77 2.50
C SER A 136 4.67 -3.80 4.00
N ALA A 137 4.59 -4.98 4.60
CA ALA A 137 4.56 -5.08 6.07
C ALA A 137 5.97 -4.91 6.69
N ASP A 138 7.02 -5.15 5.92
CA ASP A 138 8.40 -5.01 6.36
C ASP A 138 9.00 -3.68 5.86
N PRO A 139 9.95 -3.07 6.61
CA PRO A 139 10.71 -1.95 6.11
C PRO A 139 11.44 -2.28 4.81
N PHE A 140 11.51 -1.29 3.90
CA PHE A 140 12.13 -1.46 2.60
C PHE A 140 12.91 -0.22 2.17
N THR A 141 13.87 -0.42 1.27
CA THR A 141 14.59 0.68 0.63
C THR A 141 14.10 0.85 -0.80
N LEU A 142 13.55 2.02 -1.11
CA LEU A 142 13.21 2.44 -2.47
C LEU A 142 14.44 3.02 -3.17
N ARG A 143 14.66 2.66 -4.43
CA ARG A 143 15.63 3.31 -5.31
C ARG A 143 15.00 3.68 -6.63
N THR A 144 15.28 4.89 -7.10
CA THR A 144 14.88 5.33 -8.44
C THR A 144 16.08 5.54 -9.34
N LYS A 145 15.85 5.34 -10.63
CA LYS A 145 16.73 5.83 -11.68
C LYS A 145 15.90 6.65 -12.64
N THR A 146 16.16 7.95 -12.69
CA THR A 146 15.42 8.89 -13.53
C THR A 146 16.34 9.57 -14.52
N GLU A 147 15.93 9.61 -15.79
CA GLU A 147 16.59 10.33 -16.87
C GLU A 147 15.61 11.34 -17.46
N GLY A 148 15.91 12.63 -17.33
CA GLY A 148 15.07 13.74 -17.80
C GLY A 148 14.43 14.57 -16.68
N PRO A 149 13.79 15.68 -17.02
CA PRO A 149 13.00 16.50 -16.09
C PRO A 149 11.72 15.77 -15.66
N LEU A 150 11.36 15.84 -14.38
CA LEU A 150 10.19 15.16 -13.86
C LEU A 150 9.59 15.96 -12.71
N LEU A 151 8.28 16.20 -12.73
CA LEU A 151 7.58 16.56 -11.51
C LEU A 151 7.27 15.29 -10.75
N TRP A 152 7.69 15.27 -9.49
CA TRP A 152 7.64 14.08 -8.67
C TRP A 152 7.25 14.42 -7.24
N VAL A 153 6.20 13.75 -6.77
CA VAL A 153 5.74 13.79 -5.40
C VAL A 153 5.74 12.37 -4.82
N THR A 154 6.23 12.21 -3.59
CA THR A 154 6.12 10.97 -2.83
C THR A 154 5.54 11.23 -1.44
N THR A 155 4.58 10.40 -1.03
CA THR A 155 3.92 10.44 0.28
C THR A 155 3.94 9.07 0.97
N LEU A 156 3.88 9.03 2.31
CA LEU A 156 3.66 7.80 3.10
C LEU A 156 2.17 7.47 3.26
N SER A 157 1.42 7.60 2.18
CA SER A 157 -0.02 7.33 2.12
C SER A 157 -0.34 6.46 0.89
N GLY A 158 -1.61 6.08 0.73
CA GLY A 158 -2.10 5.40 -0.46
C GLY A 158 -2.41 6.35 -1.63
N PHE A 159 -2.67 5.79 -2.82
CA PHE A 159 -3.06 6.56 -4.01
C PHE A 159 -4.33 7.40 -3.81
N ASP A 160 -5.19 7.01 -2.86
CA ASP A 160 -6.46 7.65 -2.57
C ASP A 160 -6.30 8.98 -1.81
N ALA A 161 -5.16 9.15 -1.14
CA ALA A 161 -4.89 10.24 -0.22
C ALA A 161 -3.94 11.30 -0.79
N ILE A 162 -3.26 11.03 -1.90
CA ILE A 162 -2.17 11.88 -2.41
C ILE A 162 -2.63 13.28 -2.85
N THR A 163 -3.84 13.39 -3.38
CA THR A 163 -4.45 14.63 -3.88
C THR A 163 -5.26 15.36 -2.81
N ASN A 164 -5.74 14.66 -1.78
CA ASN A 164 -6.57 15.24 -0.73
C ASN A 164 -5.74 16.05 0.28
N ILE A 165 -6.01 17.36 0.39
CA ILE A 165 -5.26 18.26 1.26
C ILE A 165 -5.34 17.90 2.75
N ASP A 166 -6.42 17.28 3.17
CA ASP A 166 -6.60 16.87 4.56
C ASP A 166 -5.80 15.59 4.90
N ASP A 167 -5.43 14.81 3.88
CA ASP A 167 -4.65 13.57 4.01
C ASP A 167 -3.16 13.74 3.62
N ARG A 168 -2.77 14.94 3.18
CA ARG A 168 -1.42 15.30 2.66
C ARG A 168 -0.29 15.24 3.69
N TYR A 169 -0.55 14.85 4.94
CA TYR A 169 0.43 14.85 6.03
C TYR A 169 1.39 13.66 5.95
N ALA A 170 2.11 13.52 4.84
CA ALA A 170 3.10 12.47 4.68
C ALA A 170 4.10 12.70 3.53
N TYR A 171 4.26 13.93 3.01
CA TYR A 171 5.28 14.20 1.98
C TYR A 171 6.68 13.82 2.48
N VAL A 172 7.33 12.91 1.75
CA VAL A 172 8.71 12.49 2.01
C VAL A 172 9.67 12.97 0.94
N TYR A 173 9.14 13.25 -0.25
CA TYR A 173 9.92 13.81 -1.35
C TYR A 173 9.00 14.65 -2.23
N GLU A 174 9.47 15.83 -2.62
CA GLU A 174 8.80 16.70 -3.57
C GLU A 174 9.85 17.36 -4.45
N HIS A 175 9.65 17.30 -5.76
CA HIS A 175 10.51 17.89 -6.77
C HIS A 175 9.63 18.53 -7.83
N VAL A 176 9.49 19.86 -7.78
CA VAL A 176 8.51 20.61 -8.59
C VAL A 176 9.16 21.51 -9.66
N ASP A 177 10.47 21.80 -9.60
CA ASP A 177 11.01 22.93 -10.37
C ASP A 177 12.48 22.81 -10.85
N ASN A 178 13.03 21.60 -10.99
CA ASN A 178 14.44 21.44 -11.38
C ASN A 178 14.60 20.59 -12.66
N PRO A 179 15.30 21.09 -13.70
CA PRO A 179 15.45 20.43 -15.00
C PRO A 179 16.18 19.09 -14.96
N THR A 180 16.75 18.71 -13.82
CA THR A 180 17.34 17.40 -13.59
C THR A 180 16.68 16.74 -12.39
N ALA A 181 15.85 15.73 -12.62
CA ALA A 181 15.44 14.82 -11.56
C ALA A 181 16.67 14.03 -11.07
N SER A 182 16.78 13.87 -9.75
CA SER A 182 17.87 13.11 -9.14
C SER A 182 17.40 11.69 -8.83
N ASN A 183 18.30 10.72 -8.96
CA ASN A 183 18.08 9.39 -8.39
C ASN A 183 17.99 9.54 -6.87
N ILE A 184 16.99 8.92 -6.25
CA ILE A 184 16.86 8.93 -4.80
C ILE A 184 16.96 7.53 -4.23
N GLU A 185 17.35 7.47 -2.97
CA GLU A 185 17.26 6.29 -2.14
C GLU A 185 16.49 6.67 -0.86
N LEU A 186 15.35 6.02 -0.62
CA LEU A 186 14.52 6.25 0.56
C LEU A 186 14.46 4.99 1.41
N ASN A 187 14.71 5.12 2.72
CA ASN A 187 14.45 4.05 3.68
C ASN A 187 13.04 4.25 4.24
N VAL A 188 12.15 3.32 3.91
CA VAL A 188 10.72 3.38 4.22
C VAL A 188 10.42 2.42 5.34
N HIS A 189 9.84 2.96 6.42
CA HIS A 189 9.41 2.20 7.59
C HIS A 189 7.89 2.19 7.76
N CYS A 190 7.16 2.77 6.80
CA CYS A 190 5.71 2.79 6.79
C CYS A 190 5.17 1.74 5.81
N PRO A 191 3.99 1.16 6.06
CA PRO A 191 3.48 0.12 5.18
C PRO A 191 3.07 0.58 3.79
N LEU A 192 2.88 1.88 3.60
CA LEU A 192 2.51 2.50 2.34
C LEU A 192 3.51 3.59 1.96
N LEU A 193 3.84 3.63 0.67
CA LEU A 193 4.51 4.74 0.03
C LEU A 193 3.87 4.93 -1.34
N THR A 194 3.33 6.11 -1.62
CA THR A 194 2.80 6.44 -2.94
C THR A 194 3.68 7.46 -3.62
N THR A 195 3.94 7.24 -4.89
CA THR A 195 4.66 8.18 -5.75
C THR A 195 3.78 8.58 -6.93
N TYR A 196 3.77 9.86 -7.22
CA TYR A 196 3.10 10.46 -8.36
C TYR A 196 4.13 11.11 -9.27
N PHE A 197 4.02 10.83 -10.55
CA PHE A 197 4.86 11.38 -11.61
C PHE A 197 3.98 12.07 -12.64
N ASP A 198 4.23 13.36 -12.86
CA ASP A 198 3.57 14.09 -13.94
C ASP A 198 4.46 14.04 -15.19
N GLU A 199 4.06 13.19 -16.14
CA GLU A 199 4.75 12.99 -17.42
C GLU A 199 4.27 13.98 -18.51
N VAL A 200 3.16 14.71 -18.29
CA VAL A 200 2.46 15.47 -19.35
C VAL A 200 3.34 16.53 -20.00
N ASP A 201 4.25 17.14 -19.22
CA ASP A 201 5.15 18.17 -19.71
C ASP A 201 6.52 17.64 -20.18
N PHE A 202 6.81 16.35 -19.99
CA PHE A 202 8.17 15.79 -20.15
C PHE A 202 8.20 14.46 -20.91
N MET A 203 7.70 14.46 -22.14
CA MET A 203 7.61 13.33 -23.10
C MET A 203 8.91 12.51 -23.37
N LYS A 204 10.04 12.83 -22.75
CA LYS A 204 11.32 12.11 -22.87
C LYS A 204 11.83 11.54 -21.54
N THR A 205 11.07 11.72 -20.47
CA THR A 205 11.50 11.29 -19.14
C THR A 205 11.26 9.81 -18.98
N THR A 206 12.24 9.14 -18.40
CA THR A 206 12.14 7.72 -18.08
C THR A 206 12.51 7.54 -16.62
N THR A 207 11.69 6.78 -15.88
CA THR A 207 11.93 6.52 -14.45
C THR A 207 11.73 5.05 -14.18
N SER A 208 12.76 4.36 -13.70
CA SER A 208 12.60 3.01 -13.14
C SER A 208 12.62 3.05 -11.63
N ILE A 209 11.86 2.15 -11.01
CA ILE A 209 11.74 2.02 -9.57
C ILE A 209 12.05 0.58 -9.18
N THR A 210 12.90 0.42 -8.17
CA THR A 210 13.19 -0.87 -7.56
C THR A 210 13.12 -0.73 -6.04
N SER A 211 12.78 -1.80 -5.35
CA SER A 211 12.90 -1.85 -3.90
C SER A 211 13.46 -3.16 -3.40
N ASN A 212 14.06 -3.10 -2.22
CA ASN A 212 14.56 -4.26 -1.50
C ASN A 212 14.00 -4.24 -0.08
N VAL A 213 13.39 -5.35 0.35
CA VAL A 213 12.84 -5.52 1.70
C VAL A 213 13.93 -6.01 2.66
N GLY A 214 13.91 -5.52 3.91
CA GLY A 214 14.83 -5.91 4.96
C GLY A 214 15.80 -4.80 5.37
N ILE A 215 16.67 -5.11 6.35
CA ILE A 215 17.51 -4.12 7.05
C ILE A 215 18.38 -3.35 6.06
N SER A 216 18.02 -2.08 5.84
CA SER A 216 18.89 -1.10 5.22
C SER A 216 20.18 -1.06 6.06
N LYS A 217 21.32 -1.36 5.43
CA LYS A 217 22.60 -1.04 6.04
C LYS A 217 22.63 0.48 6.15
N PHE A 218 22.35 1.02 7.34
CA PHE A 218 22.59 2.42 7.64
C PHE A 218 24.05 2.72 7.27
N GLN A 219 24.27 3.34 6.12
CA GLN A 219 25.51 4.05 5.89
C GLN A 219 25.42 5.30 6.77
N LYS A 220 26.13 5.28 7.90
CA LYS A 220 26.41 6.51 8.64
C LYS A 220 27.06 7.49 7.66
N SER A 221 26.37 8.59 7.37
CA SER A 221 26.97 9.80 6.85
C SER A 221 27.82 10.50 7.90
#